data_AF-A0A4P5QQM9-F1
#
_entry.id   AF-A0A4P5QQM9-F1
#
_cell.length_a   1.000
_cell.length_b   1.000
_cell.length_c   1.000
_cell.angle_alpha   90.00
_cell.angle_beta   90.00
_cell.angle_gamma   90.00
#
_symmetry.space_group_name_H-M   'P 1'
#
loop_
_entity.id
_entity.type
_entity.pdbx_description
1 polymer ?
#
loop_
_entity_poly.entity_id
_entity_poly.type
_entity_poly.pdbx_seq_one_letter_code
_entity_poly.pdbx_strand_id
1 'polypeptide(L)'
;MSPKTFISYSWTSESHREMVRNWADRLIADGVDVLLDQYDLKEGQDKNSFMERMVSDPSVTHVLMICDRGYAEKADARKAGVGTESQIISQEVYNRVEQSKFIPIVCEFSPDDVPYVPTFAKSRIWLNFSTPELANNNWEQLIRVLFGKPLLQKPAIGKPPAYVLQDSKVAANPAVSRFAAFKQALMQGRAGVSLYRNDFLDSCFEFADSFRVRVAPMSDNFAQNVLEVTEALVPIRDLITDWVLLESGTQNTKEFEDALNRVLERMLELKAKPRELTRWQEEWFEAHRLFVYQTFLYIVAALLRSERFSILREVFLSHYLLPDTEASDGRFDTFDAFYGYSDLLNSVLAPDGKKLLSPAAALIKRQATRQDLPFEAIMEAELFTLLAAALNEKARWYPQTLYYAGYARVFPFFLRATQRKHFQKLVIVFGIKSAEDLRNKVKEGFARMDVQSWTDFRFYADVSFWSKMNMDKLDTLS
;
A
#
# COMPACT_ATOMS: atom_id res chain seq x y z
N MET A 1 -4.02 -6.20 32.84
CA MET A 1 -3.62 -6.27 34.26
C MET A 1 -3.83 -4.88 34.83
N SER A 2 -4.50 -4.75 35.97
CA SER A 2 -4.68 -3.44 36.61
C SER A 2 -3.31 -2.95 37.12
N PRO A 3 -2.93 -1.68 36.86
CA PRO A 3 -1.69 -1.15 37.39
C PRO A 3 -1.79 -0.98 38.89
N LYS A 4 -0.69 -1.22 39.61
CA LYS A 4 -0.60 -1.00 41.04
C LYS A 4 0.28 0.22 41.33
N THR A 5 -0.28 1.21 42.00
CA THR A 5 0.30 2.54 42.13
C THR A 5 0.47 2.89 43.59
N PHE A 6 1.69 3.29 43.98
CA PHE A 6 1.96 3.82 45.31
C PHE A 6 1.81 5.34 45.31
N ILE A 7 1.17 5.92 46.33
CA ILE A 7 1.07 7.38 46.47
C ILE A 7 1.96 7.84 47.62
N SER A 8 2.98 8.64 47.29
CA SER A 8 3.86 9.31 48.27
C SER A 8 3.53 10.79 48.33
N TYR A 9 3.23 11.28 49.52
CA TYR A 9 2.81 12.66 49.77
C TYR A 9 3.23 13.12 51.17
N SER A 10 3.17 14.43 51.44
CA SER A 10 3.49 15.02 52.74
C SER A 10 2.21 15.26 53.55
N TRP A 11 2.25 15.03 54.86
CA TRP A 11 1.17 15.42 55.78
C TRP A 11 1.24 16.92 56.08
N THR A 12 0.98 17.74 55.05
CA THR A 12 1.11 19.20 55.13
C THR A 12 -0.10 19.86 55.82
N SER A 13 -1.31 19.35 55.57
CA SER A 13 -2.55 19.77 56.24
C SER A 13 -3.61 18.66 56.18
N GLU A 14 -4.64 18.73 57.02
CA GLU A 14 -5.76 17.78 56.94
C GLU A 14 -6.49 17.87 55.58
N SER A 15 -6.67 19.08 55.06
CA SER A 15 -7.26 19.29 53.73
C SER A 15 -6.45 18.66 52.60
N HIS A 16 -5.10 18.69 52.69
CA HIS A 16 -4.24 18.04 51.72
C HIS A 16 -4.34 16.51 51.81
N ARG A 17 -4.42 15.96 53.04
CA ARG A 17 -4.61 14.52 53.26
C ARG A 17 -5.94 14.02 52.68
N GLU A 18 -7.02 14.78 52.87
CA GLU A 18 -8.34 14.47 52.29
C GLU A 18 -8.34 14.57 50.76
N MET A 19 -7.68 15.59 50.20
CA MET A 19 -7.53 15.73 48.75
C MET A 19 -6.81 14.53 48.12
N VAL A 20 -5.69 14.10 48.72
CA VAL A 20 -4.94 12.92 48.27
C VAL A 20 -5.78 11.65 48.38
N ARG A 21 -6.55 11.50 49.47
CA ARG A 21 -7.50 10.38 49.64
C ARG A 21 -8.56 10.36 48.55
N ASN A 22 -9.16 11.51 48.24
CA ASN A 22 -10.17 11.61 47.17
C ASN A 22 -9.59 11.25 45.80
N TRP A 23 -8.33 11.61 45.52
CA TRP A 23 -7.65 11.17 44.30
C TRP A 23 -7.36 9.66 44.30
N ALA A 24 -6.96 9.10 45.44
CA ALA A 24 -6.79 7.66 45.59
C ALA A 24 -8.11 6.90 45.35
N ASP A 25 -9.21 7.34 45.94
CA ASP A 25 -10.55 6.76 45.72
C ASP A 25 -10.95 6.79 44.25
N ARG A 26 -10.68 7.91 43.57
CA ARG A 26 -10.98 8.06 42.14
C ARG A 26 -10.10 7.15 41.27
N LEU A 27 -8.81 7.00 41.60
CA LEU A 27 -7.91 6.05 40.91
C LEU A 27 -8.39 4.60 41.09
N ILE A 28 -8.84 4.23 42.29
CA ILE A 28 -9.42 2.91 42.57
C ILE A 28 -10.69 2.69 41.75
N ALA A 29 -11.58 3.69 41.69
CA ALA A 29 -12.78 3.63 40.87
C ALA A 29 -12.47 3.46 39.36
N ASP A 30 -11.36 4.02 38.89
CA ASP A 30 -10.86 3.87 37.51
C ASP A 30 -10.02 2.58 37.30
N GLY A 31 -10.01 1.67 38.27
CA GLY A 31 -9.43 0.32 38.13
C GLY A 31 -7.92 0.24 38.39
N VAL A 32 -7.35 1.23 39.07
CA VAL A 32 -5.95 1.23 39.57
C VAL A 32 -5.92 0.67 40.99
N ASP A 33 -5.06 -0.31 41.26
CA ASP A 33 -4.81 -0.78 42.62
C ASP A 33 -3.91 0.24 43.35
N VAL A 34 -4.40 0.91 44.39
CA VAL A 34 -3.68 2.01 45.05
C VAL A 34 -3.16 1.57 46.40
N LEU A 35 -1.84 1.73 46.61
CA LEU A 35 -1.21 1.65 47.92
C LEU A 35 -1.13 3.04 48.54
N LEU A 36 -1.85 3.24 49.64
CA LEU A 36 -1.90 4.51 50.37
C LEU A 36 -1.77 4.22 51.87
N ASP A 37 -0.94 4.99 52.56
CA ASP A 37 -0.75 4.89 54.01
C ASP A 37 -2.06 4.91 54.80
N GLN A 38 -3.03 5.73 54.38
CA GLN A 38 -4.36 5.85 55.02
C GLN A 38 -5.21 4.57 54.90
N TYR A 39 -4.96 3.71 53.92
CA TYR A 39 -5.70 2.45 53.72
C TYR A 39 -4.93 1.24 54.25
N ASP A 40 -3.60 1.26 54.09
CA ASP A 40 -2.77 0.06 54.22
C ASP A 40 -1.96 0.00 55.52
N LEU A 41 -1.75 1.12 56.22
CA LEU A 41 -1.06 1.14 57.51
C LEU A 41 -2.04 1.03 58.69
N LYS A 42 -1.79 0.07 59.58
CA LYS A 42 -2.49 -0.12 60.85
C LYS A 42 -1.60 0.23 62.05
N GLU A 43 -2.20 0.45 63.22
CA GLU A 43 -1.46 0.75 64.45
C GLU A 43 -0.42 -0.35 64.75
N GLY A 44 0.82 0.07 65.03
CA GLY A 44 1.94 -0.84 65.34
C GLY A 44 2.76 -1.34 64.14
N GLN A 45 2.37 -1.01 62.90
CA GLN A 45 3.16 -1.36 61.72
C GLN A 45 4.34 -0.39 61.48
N ASP A 46 5.44 -0.92 60.92
CA ASP A 46 6.62 -0.13 60.58
C ASP A 46 6.41 0.67 59.30
N LYS A 47 6.38 2.00 59.43
CA LYS A 47 6.21 2.91 58.32
C LYS A 47 7.37 2.87 57.33
N ASN A 48 8.59 2.55 57.77
CA ASN A 48 9.75 2.43 56.88
C ASN A 48 9.61 1.21 55.97
N SER A 49 9.18 0.08 56.53
CA SER A 49 8.91 -1.14 55.76
C SER A 49 7.81 -0.92 54.71
N PHE A 50 6.74 -0.18 55.05
CA PHE A 50 5.70 0.17 54.08
C PHE A 50 6.22 1.01 52.92
N MET A 51 7.12 1.96 53.20
CA MET A 51 7.68 2.86 52.21
C MET A 51 8.68 2.16 51.30
N GLU A 52 9.42 1.17 51.81
CA GLU A 52 10.25 0.32 50.98
C GLU A 52 9.45 -0.47 49.95
N ARG A 53 8.16 -0.78 50.20
CA ARG A 53 7.31 -1.52 49.25
C ARG A 53 7.23 -0.87 47.88
N MET A 54 7.29 0.46 47.79
CA MET A 54 7.26 1.14 46.49
C MET A 54 8.43 0.74 45.57
N VAL A 55 9.53 0.24 46.16
CA VAL A 55 10.71 -0.27 45.46
C VAL A 55 10.82 -1.79 45.55
N SER A 56 10.56 -2.39 46.70
CA SER A 56 10.78 -3.82 46.96
C SER A 56 9.66 -4.73 46.45
N ASP A 57 8.43 -4.21 46.26
CA ASP A 57 7.30 -4.97 45.70
C ASP A 57 7.31 -4.83 44.16
N PRO A 58 7.63 -5.91 43.41
CA PRO A 58 7.69 -5.86 41.94
C PRO A 58 6.31 -5.65 41.31
N SER A 59 5.22 -5.87 42.04
CA SER A 59 3.87 -5.64 41.54
C SER A 59 3.52 -4.15 41.44
N VAL A 60 4.21 -3.28 42.19
CA VAL A 60 4.03 -1.83 42.12
C VAL A 60 4.63 -1.32 40.82
N THR A 61 3.78 -0.91 39.88
CA THR A 61 4.18 -0.47 38.55
C THR A 61 4.52 1.02 38.49
N HIS A 62 3.89 1.84 39.33
CA HIS A 62 4.10 3.29 39.35
C HIS A 62 4.10 3.86 40.77
N VAL A 63 4.73 5.03 40.95
CA VAL A 63 4.77 5.80 42.18
C VAL A 63 4.38 7.25 41.87
N LEU A 64 3.25 7.71 42.41
CA LEU A 64 2.80 9.09 42.32
C LEU A 64 3.45 9.89 43.45
N MET A 65 4.17 10.95 43.10
CA MET A 65 4.73 11.89 44.06
C MET A 65 3.85 13.12 44.08
N ILE A 66 3.08 13.30 45.16
CA ILE A 66 2.22 14.46 45.32
C ILE A 66 3.09 15.60 45.85
N CYS A 67 3.46 16.49 44.93
CA CYS A 67 4.44 17.53 45.17
C CYS A 67 3.74 18.85 45.53
N ASP A 68 3.83 19.20 46.80
CA ASP A 68 3.59 20.53 47.35
C ASP A 68 4.91 21.10 47.90
N ARG A 69 4.87 22.33 48.45
CA ARG A 69 6.05 22.95 49.05
C ARG A 69 6.67 22.07 50.15
N GLY A 70 5.83 21.54 51.05
CA GLY A 70 6.27 20.71 52.18
C GLY A 70 6.97 19.42 51.74
N TYR A 71 6.43 18.75 50.72
CA TYR A 71 7.02 17.55 50.15
C TYR A 71 8.39 17.81 49.53
N ALA A 72 8.51 18.88 48.73
CA ALA A 72 9.76 19.24 48.07
C ALA A 72 10.86 19.61 49.08
N GLU A 73 10.55 20.47 50.07
CA GLU A 73 11.50 20.89 51.10
C GLU A 73 12.00 19.70 51.92
N LYS A 74 11.11 18.80 52.34
CA LYS A 74 11.46 17.62 53.13
C LYS A 74 12.24 16.58 52.31
N ALA A 75 11.89 16.37 51.05
CA ALA A 75 12.60 15.46 50.15
C ALA A 75 14.04 15.94 49.91
N ASP A 76 14.23 17.24 49.73
CA ASP A 76 15.56 17.84 49.51
C ASP A 76 16.38 17.89 50.83
N ALA A 77 15.73 18.13 51.98
CA ALA A 77 16.39 18.11 53.29
C ALA A 77 16.91 16.72 53.69
N ARG A 78 16.29 15.63 53.21
CA ARG A 78 16.79 14.26 53.46
C ARG A 78 18.17 13.97 52.89
N LYS A 79 18.63 14.76 51.93
CA LYS A 79 20.03 14.70 51.45
C LYS A 79 21.03 15.04 52.58
N ALA A 80 20.61 15.76 53.62
CA ALA A 80 21.46 16.23 54.72
C ALA A 80 21.47 15.31 55.96
N GLY A 81 20.84 14.13 55.92
CA GLY A 81 20.91 13.14 57.01
C GLY A 81 20.05 13.42 58.25
N VAL A 82 19.10 14.37 58.17
CA VAL A 82 18.21 14.73 59.29
C VAL A 82 16.75 14.67 58.84
N GLY A 83 16.05 13.57 59.13
CA GLY A 83 14.60 13.50 58.90
C GLY A 83 13.99 12.13 59.16
N THR A 84 13.16 12.03 60.18
CA THR A 84 12.45 10.81 60.67
C THR A 84 11.07 10.57 60.03
N GLU A 85 10.62 11.41 59.10
CA GLU A 85 9.28 11.28 58.52
C GLU A 85 9.21 10.22 57.41
N SER A 86 8.83 8.98 57.72
CA SER A 86 8.83 7.85 56.78
C SER A 86 8.22 8.08 55.38
N GLN A 87 7.29 9.02 55.16
CA GLN A 87 6.37 9.04 53.99
C GLN A 87 6.87 9.70 52.68
N ILE A 88 8.09 10.24 52.67
CA ILE A 88 8.63 11.02 51.53
C ILE A 88 9.74 10.27 50.81
N ILE A 89 9.81 10.36 49.48
CA ILE A 89 10.86 9.68 48.71
C ILE A 89 12.21 10.38 48.90
N SER A 90 13.26 9.59 49.21
CA SER A 90 14.64 10.07 49.23
C SER A 90 15.31 9.91 47.86
N GLN A 91 16.33 10.73 47.58
CA GLN A 91 17.13 10.61 46.35
C GLN A 91 17.78 9.23 46.20
N GLU A 92 18.18 8.59 47.30
CA GLU A 92 18.76 7.24 47.28
C GLU A 92 17.73 6.21 46.80
N VAL A 93 16.51 6.24 47.33
CA VAL A 93 15.44 5.32 46.93
C VAL A 93 15.01 5.57 45.48
N TYR A 94 14.95 6.84 45.07
CA TYR A 94 14.68 7.23 43.69
C TYR A 94 15.70 6.64 42.69
N ASN A 95 16.97 6.56 43.08
CA ASN A 95 18.04 6.05 42.21
C ASN A 95 18.16 4.52 42.19
N ARG A 96 17.45 3.79 43.07
CA ARG A 96 17.50 2.32 43.14
C ARG A 96 16.62 1.62 42.09
N VAL A 97 15.66 2.32 41.50
CA VAL A 97 14.73 1.76 40.50
C VAL A 97 14.65 2.65 39.25
N GLU A 98 13.99 2.14 38.22
CA GLU A 98 13.78 2.89 36.98
C GLU A 98 13.02 4.19 37.27
N GLN A 99 13.60 5.32 36.85
CA GLN A 99 13.11 6.65 37.17
C GLN A 99 11.75 6.96 36.51
N SER A 100 11.41 6.26 35.43
CA SER A 100 10.11 6.30 34.74
C SER A 100 8.96 5.82 35.63
N LYS A 101 9.26 5.05 36.69
CA LYS A 101 8.30 4.60 37.70
C LYS A 101 7.70 5.75 38.50
N PHE A 102 8.44 6.85 38.67
CA PHE A 102 8.03 7.98 39.51
C PHE A 102 7.39 9.10 38.66
N ILE A 103 6.14 9.42 38.94
CA ILE A 103 5.35 10.44 38.25
C ILE A 103 5.08 11.58 39.23
N PRO A 104 5.68 12.78 39.04
CA PRO A 104 5.37 13.93 39.87
C PRO A 104 4.00 14.52 39.52
N ILE A 105 3.19 14.76 40.55
CA ILE A 105 1.88 15.43 40.50
C ILE A 105 2.04 16.75 41.25
N VAL A 106 2.04 17.86 40.54
CA VAL A 106 2.28 19.19 41.13
C VAL A 106 0.98 19.77 41.63
N CYS A 107 0.90 20.06 42.92
CA CYS A 107 -0.28 20.64 43.57
C CYS A 107 -0.09 22.10 43.97
N GLU A 108 1.14 22.59 43.97
CA GLU A 108 1.47 23.93 44.43
C GLU A 108 2.61 24.53 43.61
N PHE A 109 2.55 25.84 43.38
CA PHE A 109 3.56 26.63 42.68
C PHE A 109 4.07 27.74 43.58
N SER A 110 5.32 28.16 43.37
CA SER A 110 5.90 29.33 44.02
C SER A 110 5.25 30.63 43.51
N PRO A 111 5.44 31.77 44.18
CA PRO A 111 5.01 33.08 43.67
C PRO A 111 5.54 33.42 42.27
N ASP A 112 6.73 32.91 41.92
CA ASP A 112 7.34 33.06 40.58
C ASP A 112 6.87 32.01 39.54
N ASP A 113 5.74 31.34 39.79
CA ASP A 113 5.15 30.31 38.91
C ASP A 113 6.06 29.08 38.65
N VAL A 114 6.93 28.75 39.61
CA VAL A 114 7.80 27.57 39.57
C VAL A 114 7.12 26.43 40.34
N PRO A 115 6.98 25.22 39.76
CA PRO A 115 6.37 24.10 40.47
C PRO A 115 7.24 23.64 41.64
N TYR A 116 6.65 23.39 42.80
CA TYR A 116 7.36 22.74 43.90
C TYR A 116 7.55 21.26 43.55
N VAL A 117 8.78 20.88 43.21
CA VAL A 117 9.18 19.48 42.99
C VAL A 117 10.55 19.23 43.61
N PRO A 118 10.82 18.03 44.15
CA PRO A 118 12.15 17.69 44.67
C PRO A 118 13.25 17.89 43.63
N THR A 119 14.43 18.30 44.06
CA THR A 119 15.54 18.65 43.17
C THR A 119 15.96 17.49 42.26
N PHE A 120 15.87 16.25 42.73
CA PHE A 120 16.16 15.06 41.92
C PHE A 120 15.12 14.75 40.82
N ALA A 121 13.92 15.34 40.91
CA ALA A 121 12.82 15.13 39.97
C ALA A 121 12.54 16.35 39.06
N LYS A 122 13.31 17.45 39.19
CA LYS A 122 13.12 18.70 38.42
C LYS A 122 13.14 18.51 36.90
N SER A 123 13.89 17.54 36.39
CA SER A 123 13.98 17.27 34.95
C SER A 123 12.89 16.33 34.43
N ARG A 124 11.92 15.93 35.27
CA ARG A 124 10.83 15.02 34.88
C ARG A 124 9.63 15.78 34.37
N ILE A 125 8.92 15.13 33.45
CA ILE A 125 7.58 15.56 33.05
C ILE A 125 6.65 15.29 34.23
N TRP A 126 5.89 16.30 34.62
CA TRP A 126 4.94 16.28 35.73
C TRP A 126 3.53 16.60 35.24
N LEU A 127 2.52 16.28 36.04
CA LEU A 127 1.12 16.63 35.77
C LEU A 127 0.65 17.75 36.70
N ASN A 128 -0.08 18.72 36.16
CA ASN A 128 -0.55 19.87 36.93
C ASN A 128 -1.90 19.60 37.59
N PHE A 129 -1.91 19.55 38.93
CA PHE A 129 -3.09 19.30 39.75
C PHE A 129 -3.30 20.45 40.76
N SER A 130 -2.76 21.65 40.48
CA SER A 130 -2.82 22.79 41.41
C SER A 130 -4.22 23.37 41.62
N THR A 131 -5.15 23.11 40.70
CA THR A 131 -6.58 23.42 40.88
C THR A 131 -7.45 22.20 40.54
N PRO A 132 -8.71 22.15 41.04
CA PRO A 132 -9.65 21.08 40.70
C PRO A 132 -9.89 20.92 39.19
N GLU A 133 -9.91 22.03 38.44
CA GLU A 133 -10.10 22.04 36.98
C GLU A 133 -8.91 21.40 36.28
N LEU A 134 -7.69 21.75 36.68
CA LEU A 134 -6.46 21.20 36.12
C LEU A 134 -6.31 19.72 36.46
N ALA A 135 -6.64 19.32 37.68
CA ALA A 135 -6.70 17.91 38.07
C ALA A 135 -7.68 17.12 37.20
N ASN A 136 -8.86 17.67 36.91
CA ASN A 136 -9.84 17.03 36.02
C ASN A 136 -9.34 16.93 34.57
N ASN A 137 -8.76 18.01 34.03
CA ASN A 137 -8.26 18.04 32.66
C ASN A 137 -7.09 17.07 32.45
N ASN A 138 -6.23 16.90 33.46
CA ASN A 138 -5.08 16.00 33.40
C ASN A 138 -5.38 14.57 33.87
N TRP A 139 -6.62 14.30 34.34
CA TRP A 139 -6.99 12.99 34.91
C TRP A 139 -6.89 11.86 33.89
N GLU A 140 -7.43 12.06 32.68
CA GLU A 140 -7.37 11.05 31.63
C GLU A 140 -5.91 10.73 31.26
N GLN A 141 -5.06 11.75 31.19
CA GLN A 141 -3.63 11.57 30.91
C GLN A 141 -2.95 10.73 32.00
N LEU A 142 -3.25 10.99 33.27
CA LEU A 142 -2.74 10.20 34.39
C LEU A 142 -3.15 8.72 34.26
N ILE A 143 -4.44 8.45 34.08
CA ILE A 143 -4.96 7.07 33.92
C ILE A 143 -4.29 6.37 32.74
N ARG A 144 -4.23 7.03 31.59
CA ARG A 144 -3.56 6.50 30.39
C ARG A 144 -2.11 6.13 30.63
N VAL A 145 -1.36 6.96 31.34
CA VAL A 145 0.04 6.67 31.71
C VAL A 145 0.11 5.43 32.60
N LEU A 146 -0.71 5.34 33.65
CA LEU A 146 -0.72 4.20 34.57
C LEU A 146 -1.02 2.87 33.87
N PHE A 147 -1.89 2.87 32.85
CA PHE A 147 -2.20 1.68 32.03
C PHE A 147 -1.23 1.43 30.87
N GLY A 148 -0.16 2.22 30.72
CA GLY A 148 0.82 2.07 29.64
C GLY A 148 0.28 2.44 28.25
N LYS A 149 -0.77 3.25 28.19
CA LYS A 149 -1.43 3.70 26.94
C LYS A 149 -1.46 5.23 26.83
N PRO A 150 -0.29 5.90 26.69
CA PRO A 150 -0.21 7.36 26.65
C PRO A 150 -1.07 7.95 25.52
N LEU A 151 -1.52 9.20 25.69
CA LEU A 151 -2.42 9.90 24.76
C LEU A 151 -1.90 9.89 23.31
N LEU A 152 -0.57 10.01 23.14
CA LEU A 152 0.12 9.91 21.86
C LEU A 152 0.90 8.60 21.81
N GLN A 153 0.32 7.57 21.20
CA GLN A 153 1.06 6.36 20.87
C GLN A 153 1.79 6.53 19.54
N LYS A 154 3.09 6.26 19.53
CA LYS A 154 3.86 6.20 18.28
C LYS A 154 3.20 5.14 17.38
N PRO A 155 2.80 5.48 16.14
CA PRO A 155 2.19 4.49 15.25
C PRO A 155 3.21 3.38 14.96
N ALA A 156 2.70 2.19 14.61
CA ALA A 156 3.55 1.10 14.15
C ALA A 156 4.43 1.60 12.99
N ILE A 157 5.73 1.34 13.09
CA ILE A 157 6.67 1.67 12.02
C ILE A 157 6.21 0.90 10.78
N GLY A 158 5.92 1.62 9.70
CA GLY A 158 5.57 1.00 8.43
C GLY A 158 6.71 0.14 7.88
N LYS A 159 6.40 -0.75 6.95
CA LYS A 159 7.46 -1.45 6.23
C LYS A 159 8.32 -0.42 5.50
N PRO A 160 9.66 -0.53 5.52
CA PRO A 160 10.50 0.30 4.67
C PRO A 160 10.00 0.16 3.22
N PRO A 161 9.86 1.26 2.48
CA PRO A 161 9.47 1.17 1.08
C PRO A 161 10.42 0.22 0.35
N ALA A 162 9.90 -0.62 -0.54
CA ALA A 162 10.69 -1.65 -1.23
C ALA A 162 11.93 -1.06 -1.93
N TYR A 163 11.87 0.20 -2.38
CA TYR A 163 12.97 0.93 -3.01
C TYR A 163 14.16 1.26 -2.07
N VAL A 164 13.99 1.17 -0.75
CA VAL A 164 15.06 1.42 0.24
C VAL A 164 15.80 0.13 0.59
N LEU A 165 15.13 -1.02 0.48
CA LEU A 165 15.69 -2.33 0.84
C LEU A 165 16.29 -3.08 -0.35
N GLN A 166 16.06 -2.59 -1.57
CA GLN A 166 16.76 -3.09 -2.74
C GLN A 166 18.04 -2.27 -2.93
N ASP A 167 19.20 -2.87 -2.64
CA ASP A 167 20.48 -2.49 -3.24
C ASP A 167 20.47 -2.89 -4.73
N SER A 168 19.47 -2.43 -5.48
CA SER A 168 19.48 -2.53 -6.92
C SER A 168 20.21 -1.29 -7.45
N LYS A 169 21.25 -1.52 -8.25
CA LYS A 169 21.97 -0.50 -9.05
C LYS A 169 21.06 0.14 -10.12
N VAL A 170 19.78 0.34 -9.83
CA VAL A 170 18.85 1.02 -10.71
C VAL A 170 18.96 2.49 -10.34
N ALA A 171 19.57 3.26 -11.25
CA ALA A 171 19.60 4.71 -11.17
C ALA A 171 18.21 5.24 -10.80
N ALA A 172 18.15 6.27 -9.95
CA ALA A 172 16.90 6.89 -9.52
C ALA A 172 16.00 7.14 -10.73
N ASN A 173 14.84 6.46 -10.80
CA ASN A 173 13.92 6.56 -11.92
C ASN A 173 13.31 7.97 -11.95
N PRO A 174 13.71 8.85 -12.87
CA PRO A 174 13.27 10.24 -12.85
C PRO A 174 11.80 10.41 -13.30
N ALA A 175 11.19 9.36 -13.87
CA ALA A 175 9.77 9.36 -14.20
C ALA A 175 8.88 9.51 -12.94
N VAL A 176 9.35 9.06 -11.76
CA VAL A 176 8.59 9.17 -10.51
C VAL A 176 8.37 10.64 -10.12
N SER A 177 9.42 11.45 -10.10
CA SER A 177 9.32 12.87 -9.75
C SER A 177 8.54 13.66 -10.81
N ARG A 178 8.70 13.31 -12.08
CA ARG A 178 7.97 13.96 -13.18
C ARG A 178 6.48 13.59 -13.18
N PHE A 179 6.12 12.36 -12.79
CA PHE A 179 4.73 11.99 -12.57
C PHE A 179 4.09 12.81 -11.44
N ALA A 180 4.81 13.02 -10.33
CA ALA A 180 4.34 13.85 -9.23
C ALA A 180 4.10 15.31 -9.69
N ALA A 181 5.00 15.87 -10.49
CA ALA A 181 4.85 17.20 -11.08
C ALA A 181 3.64 17.27 -12.04
N PHE A 182 3.47 16.29 -12.92
CA PHE A 182 2.32 16.17 -13.80
C PHE A 182 1.01 16.08 -13.03
N LYS A 183 0.93 15.19 -12.04
CA LYS A 183 -0.25 15.03 -11.18
C LYS A 183 -0.61 16.34 -10.48
N GLN A 184 0.37 17.05 -9.94
CA GLN A 184 0.15 18.35 -9.31
C GLN A 184 -0.35 19.39 -10.31
N ALA A 185 0.24 19.46 -11.51
CA ALA A 185 -0.18 20.39 -12.55
C ALA A 185 -1.62 20.13 -13.00
N LEU A 186 -2.00 18.87 -13.17
CA LEU A 186 -3.34 18.44 -13.53
C LEU A 186 -4.36 18.78 -12.44
N MET A 187 -4.07 18.46 -11.18
CA MET A 187 -4.96 18.74 -10.04
C MET A 187 -5.16 20.25 -9.80
N GLN A 188 -4.16 21.07 -10.12
CA GLN A 188 -4.23 22.53 -9.98
C GLN A 188 -4.82 23.22 -11.22
N GLY A 189 -5.18 22.48 -12.27
CA GLY A 189 -5.71 23.06 -13.51
C GLY A 189 -4.74 24.04 -14.19
N ARG A 190 -3.42 23.81 -14.09
CA ARG A 190 -2.41 24.71 -14.65
C ARG A 190 -2.55 24.79 -16.18
N ALA A 191 -2.25 25.95 -16.76
CA ALA A 191 -2.04 26.02 -18.20
C ALA A 191 -0.82 25.15 -18.59
N GLY A 192 -0.89 24.47 -19.73
CA GLY A 192 0.23 23.65 -20.24
C GLY A 192 0.42 22.29 -19.56
N VAL A 193 -0.63 21.69 -18.98
CA VAL A 193 -0.58 20.32 -18.41
C VAL A 193 0.00 19.29 -19.40
N SER A 194 -0.25 19.47 -20.70
CA SER A 194 0.31 18.61 -21.76
C SER A 194 1.84 18.57 -21.77
N LEU A 195 2.53 19.65 -21.37
CA LEU A 195 4.00 19.67 -21.28
C LEU A 195 4.50 18.77 -20.15
N TYR A 196 3.87 18.85 -18.98
CA TYR A 196 4.20 17.97 -17.85
C TYR A 196 3.86 16.50 -18.17
N ARG A 197 2.75 16.27 -18.89
CA ARG A 197 2.36 14.94 -19.38
C ARG A 197 3.44 14.36 -20.27
N ASN A 198 3.90 15.13 -21.26
CA ASN A 198 4.91 14.70 -22.21
C ASN A 198 6.26 14.45 -21.51
N ASP A 199 6.74 15.36 -20.66
CA ASP A 199 8.00 15.16 -19.90
C ASP A 199 7.96 13.90 -19.03
N PHE A 200 6.84 13.65 -18.35
CA PHE A 200 6.62 12.41 -17.60
C PHE A 200 6.67 11.16 -18.49
N LEU A 201 5.93 11.16 -19.60
CA LEU A 201 5.88 10.01 -20.51
C LEU A 201 7.24 9.77 -21.17
N ASP A 202 7.91 10.83 -21.62
CA ASP A 202 9.25 10.74 -22.22
C ASP A 202 10.24 10.06 -21.28
N SER A 203 10.17 10.41 -20.00
CA SER A 203 11.00 9.81 -18.96
C SER A 203 10.70 8.34 -18.71
N CYS A 204 9.43 7.94 -18.84
CA CYS A 204 9.06 6.54 -18.74
C CYS A 204 9.71 5.73 -19.87
N PHE A 205 9.64 6.24 -21.09
CA PHE A 205 10.18 5.58 -22.27
C PHE A 205 11.71 5.62 -22.32
N GLU A 206 12.35 6.72 -21.95
CA GLU A 206 13.82 6.80 -21.83
C GLU A 206 14.35 5.81 -20.80
N PHE A 207 13.70 5.72 -19.64
CA PHE A 207 14.07 4.76 -18.61
C PHE A 207 13.88 3.32 -19.12
N ALA A 208 12.73 3.01 -19.75
CA ALA A 208 12.49 1.68 -20.28
C ALA A 208 13.47 1.31 -21.42
N ASP A 209 13.80 2.25 -22.30
CA ASP A 209 14.73 2.08 -23.41
C ASP A 209 16.18 1.86 -22.95
N SER A 210 16.55 2.39 -21.77
CA SER A 210 17.87 2.17 -21.17
C SER A 210 18.18 0.70 -20.86
N PHE A 211 17.14 -0.14 -20.71
CA PHE A 211 17.28 -1.59 -20.51
C PHE A 211 17.30 -2.39 -21.82
N ARG A 212 17.09 -1.79 -22.99
CA ARG A 212 17.06 -2.53 -24.26
C ARG A 212 18.44 -3.09 -24.60
N VAL A 213 18.43 -4.35 -25.03
CA VAL A 213 19.62 -5.08 -25.46
C VAL A 213 20.14 -4.51 -26.78
N ARG A 214 21.39 -4.04 -26.78
CA ARG A 214 22.09 -3.45 -27.96
C ARG A 214 23.37 -4.20 -28.35
N VAL A 215 23.71 -5.22 -27.59
CA VAL A 215 24.88 -6.07 -27.83
C VAL A 215 24.44 -7.50 -27.56
N ALA A 216 24.96 -8.46 -28.34
CA ALA A 216 24.64 -9.87 -28.15
C ALA A 216 24.86 -10.27 -26.68
N PRO A 217 23.84 -10.85 -26.02
CA PRO A 217 23.99 -11.34 -24.65
C PRO A 217 25.01 -12.47 -24.66
N MET A 218 26.09 -12.31 -23.89
CA MET A 218 27.21 -13.27 -23.84
C MET A 218 27.06 -14.35 -22.76
N SER A 219 25.94 -14.41 -22.04
CA SER A 219 25.82 -15.20 -20.80
C SER A 219 24.86 -16.39 -20.91
N ASP A 220 25.22 -17.46 -20.19
CA ASP A 220 24.39 -18.67 -19.98
C ASP A 220 23.13 -18.39 -19.14
N ASN A 221 23.02 -17.20 -18.53
CA ASN A 221 21.93 -16.77 -17.64
C ASN A 221 20.94 -15.81 -18.32
N PHE A 222 20.76 -15.89 -19.64
CA PHE A 222 19.91 -14.94 -20.38
C PHE A 222 18.46 -14.88 -19.87
N ALA A 223 17.85 -16.02 -19.52
CA ALA A 223 16.51 -16.08 -18.94
C ALA A 223 16.38 -15.32 -17.62
N GLN A 224 17.41 -15.38 -16.77
CA GLN A 224 17.47 -14.66 -15.51
C GLN A 224 17.59 -13.15 -15.73
N ASN A 225 18.37 -12.73 -16.74
CA ASN A 225 18.45 -11.32 -17.12
C ASN A 225 17.10 -10.78 -17.64
N VAL A 226 16.40 -11.56 -18.48
CA VAL A 226 15.04 -11.19 -18.94
C VAL A 226 14.11 -10.99 -17.74
N LEU A 227 14.18 -11.89 -16.76
CA LEU A 227 13.41 -11.79 -15.53
C LEU A 227 13.71 -10.49 -14.75
N GLU A 228 14.99 -10.21 -14.49
CA GLU A 228 15.44 -9.02 -13.76
C GLU A 228 15.04 -7.71 -14.47
N VAL A 229 15.19 -7.65 -15.80
CA VAL A 229 14.76 -6.48 -16.57
C VAL A 229 13.25 -6.29 -16.48
N THR A 230 12.46 -7.36 -16.63
CA THR A 230 10.99 -7.22 -16.50
C THR A 230 10.58 -6.76 -15.11
N GLU A 231 11.29 -7.14 -14.05
CA GLU A 231 11.06 -6.62 -12.70
C GLU A 231 11.45 -5.15 -12.55
N ALA A 232 12.58 -4.74 -13.14
CA ALA A 232 13.03 -3.35 -13.14
C ALA A 232 12.07 -2.41 -13.90
N LEU A 233 11.29 -2.94 -14.85
CA LEU A 233 10.30 -2.18 -15.62
C LEU A 233 8.90 -2.11 -14.97
N VAL A 234 8.64 -2.87 -13.90
CA VAL A 234 7.37 -2.81 -13.16
C VAL A 234 6.99 -1.38 -12.71
N PRO A 235 7.91 -0.56 -12.15
CA PRO A 235 7.59 0.82 -11.78
C PRO A 235 7.11 1.67 -12.96
N ILE A 236 7.62 1.44 -14.17
CA ILE A 236 7.17 2.17 -15.37
C ILE A 236 5.77 1.76 -15.78
N ARG A 237 5.49 0.45 -15.80
CA ARG A 237 4.14 -0.09 -16.03
C ARG A 237 3.15 0.55 -15.06
N ASP A 238 3.50 0.59 -13.78
CA ASP A 238 2.64 1.11 -12.73
C ASP A 238 2.43 2.63 -12.86
N LEU A 239 3.46 3.39 -13.22
CA LEU A 239 3.34 4.83 -13.51
C LEU A 239 2.45 5.12 -14.72
N ILE A 240 2.60 4.37 -15.82
CA ILE A 240 1.72 4.48 -17.00
C ILE A 240 0.27 4.14 -16.61
N THR A 241 0.09 3.10 -15.79
CA THR A 241 -1.23 2.71 -15.28
C THR A 241 -1.85 3.80 -14.41
N ASP A 242 -1.06 4.41 -13.50
CA ASP A 242 -1.51 5.51 -12.65
C ASP A 242 -1.89 6.75 -13.47
N TRP A 243 -1.14 7.03 -14.53
CA TRP A 243 -1.48 8.07 -15.48
C TRP A 243 -2.81 7.83 -16.18
N VAL A 244 -3.05 6.62 -16.70
CA VAL A 244 -4.33 6.24 -17.31
C VAL A 244 -5.49 6.39 -16.32
N LEU A 245 -5.33 5.90 -15.09
CA LEU A 245 -6.36 6.03 -14.04
C LEU A 245 -6.63 7.50 -13.68
N LEU A 246 -5.58 8.32 -13.59
CA LEU A 246 -5.67 9.73 -13.23
C LEU A 246 -6.39 10.54 -14.32
N GLU A 247 -5.97 10.42 -15.58
CA GLU A 247 -6.58 11.18 -16.68
C GLU A 247 -7.97 10.66 -17.05
N SER A 248 -8.24 9.38 -16.81
CA SER A 248 -9.60 8.83 -16.85
C SER A 248 -10.54 9.45 -15.81
N GLY A 249 -10.07 10.26 -14.87
CA GLY A 249 -10.90 11.06 -13.97
C GLY A 249 -11.25 12.46 -14.50
N THR A 250 -10.69 12.87 -15.64
CA THR A 250 -10.76 14.25 -16.13
C THR A 250 -11.85 14.45 -17.20
N GLN A 251 -12.15 15.72 -17.52
CA GLN A 251 -13.12 16.09 -18.58
C GLN A 251 -12.48 16.17 -19.98
N ASN A 252 -11.16 16.35 -20.09
CA ASN A 252 -10.47 16.55 -21.36
C ASN A 252 -10.16 15.22 -22.06
N THR A 253 -11.20 14.58 -22.58
CA THR A 253 -11.15 13.20 -23.09
C THR A 253 -10.29 13.09 -24.36
N LYS A 254 -10.34 14.09 -25.27
CA LYS A 254 -9.64 14.02 -26.56
C LYS A 254 -8.12 14.10 -26.44
N GLU A 255 -7.60 15.01 -25.62
CA GLU A 255 -6.15 15.10 -25.40
C GLU A 255 -5.59 13.82 -24.75
N PHE A 256 -6.35 13.22 -23.85
CA PHE A 256 -5.98 11.96 -23.22
C PHE A 256 -5.98 10.81 -24.22
N GLU A 257 -7.00 10.70 -25.08
CA GLU A 257 -7.04 9.71 -26.17
C GLU A 257 -5.83 9.84 -27.10
N ASP A 258 -5.52 11.06 -27.54
CA ASP A 258 -4.38 11.30 -28.44
C ASP A 258 -3.04 10.98 -27.75
N ALA A 259 -2.91 11.26 -26.45
CA ALA A 259 -1.73 10.88 -25.67
C ALA A 259 -1.63 9.36 -25.49
N LEU A 260 -2.74 8.67 -25.23
CA LEU A 260 -2.79 7.21 -25.09
C LEU A 260 -2.39 6.50 -26.38
N ASN A 261 -2.88 6.97 -27.53
CA ASN A 261 -2.47 6.43 -28.84
C ASN A 261 -0.97 6.58 -29.05
N ARG A 262 -0.38 7.75 -28.74
CA ARG A 262 1.09 7.92 -28.82
C ARG A 262 1.86 6.99 -27.87
N VAL A 263 1.34 6.75 -26.66
CA VAL A 263 1.95 5.80 -25.71
C VAL A 263 1.90 4.38 -26.27
N LEU A 264 0.77 3.98 -26.85
CA LEU A 264 0.60 2.67 -27.49
C LEU A 264 1.58 2.48 -28.65
N GLU A 265 1.75 3.45 -29.54
CA GLU A 265 2.72 3.38 -30.64
C GLU A 265 4.18 3.32 -30.12
N ARG A 266 4.53 4.13 -29.12
CA ARG A 266 5.87 4.09 -28.49
C ARG A 266 6.15 2.76 -27.79
N MET A 267 5.13 2.09 -27.26
CA MET A 267 5.29 0.75 -26.71
C MET A 267 5.64 -0.27 -27.81
N LEU A 268 5.07 -0.16 -29.01
CA LEU A 268 5.46 -1.00 -30.15
C LEU A 268 6.91 -0.73 -30.57
N GLU A 269 7.38 0.52 -30.49
CA GLU A 269 8.80 0.84 -30.75
C GLU A 269 9.74 0.22 -29.71
N LEU A 270 9.39 0.22 -28.42
CA LEU A 270 10.15 -0.46 -27.37
C LEU A 270 10.20 -1.98 -27.60
N LYS A 271 9.10 -2.56 -28.09
CA LYS A 271 8.96 -3.98 -28.38
C LYS A 271 9.88 -4.45 -29.53
N ALA A 272 10.04 -3.60 -30.54
CA ALA A 272 10.81 -3.90 -31.74
C ALA A 272 12.33 -3.87 -31.49
N LYS A 273 13.12 -4.25 -32.49
CA LYS A 273 14.58 -4.09 -32.43
C LYS A 273 15.00 -2.60 -32.41
N PRO A 274 16.06 -2.22 -31.68
CA PRO A 274 16.68 -0.90 -31.82
C PRO A 274 17.15 -0.63 -33.26
N ARG A 275 17.06 0.64 -33.69
CA ARG A 275 17.34 1.06 -35.07
C ARG A 275 18.81 0.87 -35.44
N GLU A 276 19.69 1.03 -34.47
CA GLU A 276 21.14 0.87 -34.57
C GLU A 276 21.58 -0.59 -34.77
N LEU A 277 20.72 -1.57 -34.52
CA LEU A 277 21.05 -2.99 -34.68
C LEU A 277 20.86 -3.48 -36.12
N THR A 278 21.93 -4.04 -36.66
CA THR A 278 21.95 -4.71 -37.97
C THR A 278 21.88 -6.22 -37.89
N ARG A 279 22.24 -6.81 -36.74
CA ARG A 279 22.15 -8.25 -36.44
C ARG A 279 21.56 -8.43 -35.05
N TRP A 280 20.57 -9.30 -34.93
CA TRP A 280 19.87 -9.59 -33.69
C TRP A 280 19.27 -10.99 -33.71
N GLN A 281 18.78 -11.43 -32.56
CA GLN A 281 17.84 -12.55 -32.43
C GLN A 281 16.58 -12.01 -31.76
N GLU A 282 15.41 -12.58 -32.09
CA GLU A 282 14.11 -12.11 -31.60
C GLU A 282 14.01 -12.20 -30.07
N GLU A 283 14.68 -13.19 -29.49
CA GLU A 283 14.72 -13.49 -28.06
C GLU A 283 15.36 -12.35 -27.24
N TRP A 284 16.24 -11.55 -27.85
CA TRP A 284 16.94 -10.44 -27.18
C TRP A 284 15.97 -9.38 -26.63
N PHE A 285 14.79 -9.26 -27.22
CA PHE A 285 13.79 -8.25 -26.88
C PHE A 285 12.64 -8.83 -26.04
N GLU A 286 12.73 -10.09 -25.58
CA GLU A 286 11.66 -10.74 -24.81
C GLU A 286 11.25 -9.95 -23.57
N ALA A 287 12.21 -9.33 -22.86
CA ALA A 287 11.89 -8.52 -21.68
C ALA A 287 10.95 -7.35 -22.02
N HIS A 288 11.24 -6.61 -23.11
CA HIS A 288 10.40 -5.51 -23.57
C HIS A 288 9.09 -6.01 -24.18
N ARG A 289 9.08 -7.16 -24.87
CA ARG A 289 7.83 -7.79 -25.35
C ARG A 289 6.89 -8.13 -24.20
N LEU A 290 7.41 -8.73 -23.13
CA LEU A 290 6.65 -9.06 -21.93
C LEU A 290 6.19 -7.79 -21.20
N PHE A 291 7.06 -6.79 -21.07
CA PHE A 291 6.71 -5.49 -20.50
C PHE A 291 5.57 -4.80 -21.25
N VAL A 292 5.63 -4.75 -22.58
CA VAL A 292 4.60 -4.14 -23.42
C VAL A 292 3.28 -4.90 -23.32
N TYR A 293 3.34 -6.22 -23.40
CA TYR A 293 2.16 -7.08 -23.26
C TYR A 293 1.45 -6.90 -21.91
N GLN A 294 2.20 -6.93 -20.80
CA GLN A 294 1.59 -6.70 -19.50
C GLN A 294 1.06 -5.27 -19.37
N THR A 295 1.82 -4.26 -19.85
CA THR A 295 1.40 -2.85 -19.75
C THR A 295 0.12 -2.60 -20.53
N PHE A 296 -0.03 -3.18 -21.72
CA PHE A 296 -1.27 -3.14 -22.49
C PHE A 296 -2.46 -3.73 -21.72
N LEU A 297 -2.29 -4.91 -21.10
CA LEU A 297 -3.34 -5.50 -20.26
C LEU A 297 -3.71 -4.63 -19.05
N TYR A 298 -2.72 -3.99 -18.41
CA TYR A 298 -2.95 -3.05 -17.32
C TYR A 298 -3.68 -1.77 -17.78
N ILE A 299 -3.38 -1.27 -18.98
CA ILE A 299 -4.12 -0.14 -19.59
C ILE A 299 -5.59 -0.54 -19.82
N VAL A 300 -5.84 -1.70 -20.41
CA VAL A 300 -7.21 -2.22 -20.60
C VAL A 300 -7.93 -2.37 -19.26
N ALA A 301 -7.27 -2.94 -18.24
CA ALA A 301 -7.83 -3.08 -16.90
C ALA A 301 -8.15 -1.73 -16.25
N ALA A 302 -7.27 -0.73 -16.40
CA ALA A 302 -7.46 0.62 -15.88
C ALA A 302 -8.64 1.35 -16.55
N LEU A 303 -8.79 1.21 -17.87
CA LEU A 303 -9.90 1.79 -18.62
C LEU A 303 -11.24 1.09 -18.31
N LEU A 304 -11.23 -0.24 -18.15
CA LEU A 304 -12.42 -1.01 -17.71
C LEU A 304 -12.87 -0.55 -16.33
N ARG A 305 -11.92 -0.42 -15.38
CA ARG A 305 -12.20 0.06 -14.02
C ARG A 305 -12.72 1.50 -13.99
N SER A 306 -12.17 2.35 -14.85
CA SER A 306 -12.58 3.76 -14.98
C SER A 306 -13.83 3.97 -15.84
N GLU A 307 -14.45 2.88 -16.33
CA GLU A 307 -15.62 2.89 -17.20
C GLU A 307 -15.45 3.72 -18.49
N ARG A 308 -14.22 3.83 -19.01
CA ARG A 308 -13.88 4.60 -20.21
C ARG A 308 -14.06 3.77 -21.50
N PHE A 309 -15.30 3.37 -21.78
CA PHE A 309 -15.64 2.46 -22.88
C PHE A 309 -15.45 3.06 -24.28
N SER A 310 -15.61 4.38 -24.45
CA SER A 310 -15.29 5.05 -25.72
C SER A 310 -13.79 4.97 -26.02
N ILE A 311 -12.94 5.12 -25.01
CA ILE A 311 -11.48 5.01 -25.17
C ILE A 311 -11.09 3.56 -25.43
N LEU A 312 -11.71 2.59 -24.74
CA LEU A 312 -11.51 1.17 -25.03
C LEU A 312 -11.89 0.80 -26.48
N ARG A 313 -12.95 1.41 -27.02
CA ARG A 313 -13.30 1.25 -28.44
C ARG A 313 -12.14 1.69 -29.33
N GLU A 314 -11.62 2.89 -29.11
CA GLU A 314 -10.47 3.39 -29.88
C GLU A 314 -9.26 2.46 -29.73
N VAL A 315 -8.99 1.96 -28.52
CA VAL A 315 -7.87 1.03 -28.27
C VAL A 315 -8.00 -0.26 -29.09
N PHE A 316 -9.20 -0.83 -29.23
CA PHE A 316 -9.40 -2.10 -29.95
C PHE A 316 -9.67 -1.96 -31.44
N LEU A 317 -10.18 -0.82 -31.90
CA LEU A 317 -10.54 -0.59 -33.31
C LEU A 317 -9.51 0.22 -34.09
N SER A 318 -8.58 0.89 -33.41
CA SER A 318 -7.47 1.59 -34.07
C SER A 318 -6.48 0.63 -34.72
N HIS A 319 -5.73 1.17 -35.68
CA HIS A 319 -4.53 0.54 -36.18
C HIS A 319 -3.33 1.40 -35.76
N TYR A 320 -2.30 0.76 -35.22
CA TYR A 320 -1.15 1.41 -34.61
C TYR A 320 0.02 1.44 -35.55
N LEU A 321 0.71 2.58 -35.63
CA LEU A 321 1.90 2.71 -36.43
C LEU A 321 2.99 1.74 -35.93
N LEU A 322 3.46 0.87 -36.82
CA LEU A 322 4.61 0.01 -36.57
C LEU A 322 5.91 0.81 -36.74
N PRO A 323 6.95 0.52 -35.94
CA PRO A 323 8.25 1.13 -36.15
C PRO A 323 8.85 0.72 -37.51
N ASP A 324 9.66 1.61 -38.10
CA ASP A 324 10.31 1.40 -39.41
C ASP A 324 11.11 0.08 -39.49
N THR A 325 11.56 -0.43 -38.35
CA THR A 325 12.31 -1.68 -38.24
C THR A 325 11.48 -2.94 -38.45
N GLU A 326 10.15 -2.86 -38.34
CA GLU A 326 9.20 -3.98 -38.46
C GLU A 326 8.32 -3.89 -39.71
N ALA A 327 8.25 -2.72 -40.35
CA ALA A 327 7.36 -2.44 -41.48
C ALA A 327 7.88 -3.06 -42.79
N SER A 328 7.68 -4.37 -43.00
CA SER A 328 8.08 -5.06 -44.24
C SER A 328 7.04 -4.94 -45.37
N ASP A 329 5.73 -4.83 -45.06
CA ASP A 329 4.67 -4.74 -46.09
C ASP A 329 3.44 -3.88 -45.66
N GLY A 330 3.47 -3.27 -44.48
CA GLY A 330 2.41 -2.43 -43.95
C GLY A 330 2.91 -1.55 -42.79
N ARG A 331 2.47 -0.29 -42.75
CA ARG A 331 2.88 0.65 -41.69
C ARG A 331 2.05 0.56 -40.43
N PHE A 332 0.95 -0.19 -40.45
CA PHE A 332 -0.02 -0.24 -39.35
C PHE A 332 -0.41 -1.68 -39.02
N ASP A 333 -0.64 -1.95 -37.74
CA ASP A 333 -1.10 -3.25 -37.23
C ASP A 333 -2.26 -3.08 -36.24
N THR A 334 -2.96 -4.16 -35.90
CA THR A 334 -4.06 -4.11 -34.91
C THR A 334 -3.52 -4.25 -33.48
N PHE A 335 -4.41 -4.23 -32.49
CA PHE A 335 -4.01 -4.32 -31.08
C PHE A 335 -3.35 -5.66 -30.70
N ASP A 336 -3.45 -6.69 -31.54
CA ASP A 336 -2.71 -7.94 -31.32
C ASP A 336 -1.19 -7.77 -31.45
N ALA A 337 -0.72 -6.67 -32.06
CA ALA A 337 0.68 -6.27 -32.02
C ALA A 337 1.21 -6.04 -30.59
N PHE A 338 0.36 -5.85 -29.57
CA PHE A 338 0.77 -5.78 -28.16
C PHE A 338 0.97 -7.15 -27.52
N TYR A 339 0.61 -8.24 -28.17
CA TYR A 339 0.78 -9.60 -27.65
C TYR A 339 2.26 -9.93 -27.41
N GLY A 340 2.55 -10.64 -26.31
CA GLY A 340 3.89 -11.09 -25.97
C GLY A 340 3.84 -12.40 -25.19
N TYR A 341 4.77 -13.30 -25.49
CA TYR A 341 4.91 -14.60 -24.83
C TYR A 341 6.39 -14.83 -24.52
N SER A 342 6.68 -15.81 -23.66
CA SER A 342 8.05 -16.27 -23.41
C SER A 342 8.03 -17.72 -22.97
N ASP A 343 8.71 -18.58 -23.73
CA ASP A 343 9.03 -19.94 -23.30
C ASP A 343 10.32 -19.98 -22.47
N LEU A 344 11.24 -19.04 -22.72
CA LEU A 344 12.54 -18.91 -22.06
C LEU A 344 12.40 -18.87 -20.53
N LEU A 345 11.40 -18.15 -20.04
CA LEU A 345 11.17 -17.99 -18.61
C LEU A 345 10.76 -19.29 -17.90
N ASN A 346 10.44 -20.38 -18.59
CA ASN A 346 10.26 -21.69 -17.94
C ASN A 346 11.51 -22.09 -17.14
N SER A 347 12.71 -21.81 -17.66
CA SER A 347 13.98 -22.17 -17.02
C SER A 347 14.22 -21.50 -15.65
N VAL A 348 13.53 -20.39 -15.37
CA VAL A 348 13.70 -19.60 -14.13
C VAL A 348 12.43 -19.47 -13.30
N LEU A 349 11.24 -19.70 -13.87
CA LEU A 349 9.95 -19.60 -13.17
C LEU A 349 9.31 -20.95 -12.87
N ALA A 350 9.60 -22.00 -13.64
CA ALA A 350 8.96 -23.29 -13.45
C ALA A 350 9.54 -24.01 -12.22
N PRO A 351 8.72 -24.64 -11.36
CA PRO A 351 9.21 -25.53 -10.32
C PRO A 351 9.97 -26.73 -10.90
N ASP A 352 10.90 -27.30 -10.14
CA ASP A 352 11.69 -28.47 -10.55
C ASP A 352 10.80 -29.60 -11.09
N GLY A 353 11.15 -30.10 -12.28
CA GLY A 353 10.43 -31.18 -12.95
C GLY A 353 9.05 -30.80 -13.51
N LYS A 354 8.68 -29.52 -13.53
CA LYS A 354 7.44 -29.02 -14.13
C LYS A 354 7.70 -28.06 -15.29
N LYS A 355 6.72 -27.94 -16.19
CA LYS A 355 6.68 -26.91 -17.24
C LYS A 355 5.43 -26.05 -17.01
N LEU A 356 5.60 -24.73 -17.04
CA LEU A 356 4.48 -23.80 -17.01
C LEU A 356 3.87 -23.71 -18.41
N LEU A 357 2.54 -23.69 -18.48
CA LEU A 357 1.82 -23.49 -19.75
C LEU A 357 1.94 -22.07 -20.29
N SER A 358 2.06 -21.10 -19.39
CA SER A 358 2.48 -19.75 -19.75
C SER A 358 3.41 -19.19 -18.67
N PRO A 359 4.72 -19.16 -18.94
CA PRO A 359 5.68 -18.43 -18.11
C PRO A 359 5.37 -16.93 -18.06
N ALA A 360 4.89 -16.34 -19.16
CA ALA A 360 4.47 -14.94 -19.20
C ALA A 360 3.33 -14.67 -18.21
N ALA A 361 2.32 -15.54 -18.12
CA ALA A 361 1.25 -15.41 -17.14
C ALA A 361 1.73 -15.60 -15.70
N ALA A 362 2.69 -16.53 -15.47
CA ALA A 362 3.31 -16.70 -14.16
C ALA A 362 4.08 -15.44 -13.73
N LEU A 363 4.81 -14.82 -14.66
CA LEU A 363 5.48 -13.54 -14.45
C LEU A 363 4.48 -12.44 -14.07
N ILE A 364 3.44 -12.25 -14.89
CA ILE A 364 2.39 -11.23 -14.64
C ILE A 364 1.75 -11.45 -13.27
N LYS A 365 1.41 -12.70 -12.92
CA LYS A 365 0.85 -13.04 -11.61
C LYS A 365 1.80 -12.70 -10.47
N ARG A 366 3.10 -12.99 -10.62
CA ARG A 366 4.13 -12.65 -9.62
C ARG A 366 4.26 -11.14 -9.44
N GLN A 367 4.15 -10.38 -10.53
CA GLN A 367 4.29 -8.92 -10.55
C GLN A 367 2.97 -8.15 -10.29
N ALA A 368 1.85 -8.85 -10.10
CA ALA A 368 0.55 -8.26 -9.83
C ALA A 368 0.39 -7.89 -8.34
N THR A 369 1.16 -6.88 -7.91
CA THR A 369 1.24 -6.41 -6.52
C THR A 369 0.23 -5.30 -6.20
N ARG A 370 -0.32 -4.65 -7.23
CA ARG A 370 -1.31 -3.58 -7.15
C ARG A 370 -2.62 -4.08 -6.52
N GLN A 371 -3.09 -3.42 -5.47
CA GLN A 371 -4.35 -3.75 -4.80
C GLN A 371 -5.58 -3.24 -5.56
N ASP A 372 -5.39 -2.16 -6.31
CA ASP A 372 -6.45 -1.44 -7.01
C ASP A 372 -6.74 -2.06 -8.40
N LEU A 373 -5.77 -2.80 -8.95
CA LEU A 373 -5.87 -3.65 -10.13
C LEU A 373 -5.21 -5.01 -9.83
N PRO A 374 -5.87 -5.89 -9.05
CA PRO A 374 -5.33 -7.21 -8.72
C PRO A 374 -5.25 -8.10 -9.97
N PHE A 375 -4.57 -9.24 -9.86
CA PHE A 375 -4.41 -10.18 -10.98
C PHE A 375 -5.74 -10.61 -11.62
N GLU A 376 -6.81 -10.70 -10.84
CA GLU A 376 -8.20 -10.88 -11.31
C GLU A 376 -8.63 -9.84 -12.36
N ALA A 377 -8.29 -8.57 -12.15
CA ALA A 377 -8.63 -7.50 -13.09
C ALA A 377 -7.82 -7.63 -14.39
N ILE A 378 -6.59 -8.15 -14.32
CA ILE A 378 -5.75 -8.42 -15.49
C ILE A 378 -6.29 -9.60 -16.30
N MET A 379 -6.77 -10.65 -15.62
CA MET A 379 -7.48 -11.74 -16.29
C MET A 379 -8.79 -11.28 -16.95
N GLU A 380 -9.56 -10.42 -16.28
CA GLU A 380 -10.78 -9.84 -16.87
C GLU A 380 -10.44 -8.99 -18.11
N ALA A 381 -9.39 -8.18 -18.03
CA ALA A 381 -8.89 -7.38 -19.15
C ALA A 381 -8.45 -8.26 -20.33
N GLU A 382 -7.71 -9.35 -20.08
CA GLU A 382 -7.32 -10.26 -21.14
C GLU A 382 -8.52 -11.01 -21.75
N LEU A 383 -9.49 -11.42 -20.95
CA LEU A 383 -10.73 -12.02 -21.48
C LEU A 383 -11.47 -11.02 -22.38
N PHE A 384 -11.47 -9.75 -22.01
CA PHE A 384 -12.03 -8.68 -22.82
C PHE A 384 -11.24 -8.45 -24.13
N THR A 385 -9.91 -8.54 -24.08
CA THR A 385 -9.04 -8.50 -25.28
C THR A 385 -9.27 -9.70 -26.19
N LEU A 386 -9.44 -10.91 -25.64
CA LEU A 386 -9.81 -12.09 -26.41
C LEU A 386 -11.16 -11.92 -27.11
N LEU A 387 -12.14 -11.31 -26.42
CA LEU A 387 -13.42 -10.97 -27.03
C LEU A 387 -13.22 -9.98 -28.19
N ALA A 388 -12.41 -8.94 -28.01
CA ALA A 388 -12.08 -8.01 -29.08
C ALA A 388 -11.47 -8.72 -30.30
N ALA A 389 -10.58 -9.69 -30.07
CA ALA A 389 -9.94 -10.46 -31.14
C ALA A 389 -10.93 -11.39 -31.86
N ALA A 390 -11.85 -12.01 -31.13
CA ALA A 390 -12.92 -12.81 -31.74
C ALA A 390 -13.80 -11.95 -32.69
N LEU A 391 -14.03 -10.68 -32.33
CA LEU A 391 -14.84 -9.75 -33.11
C LEU A 391 -14.08 -9.02 -34.24
N ASN A 392 -12.76 -9.12 -34.31
CA ASN A 392 -11.94 -8.51 -35.35
C ASN A 392 -11.31 -9.58 -36.24
N GLU A 393 -11.65 -9.60 -37.52
CA GLU A 393 -11.20 -10.61 -38.48
C GLU A 393 -9.68 -10.60 -38.73
N LYS A 394 -9.03 -9.46 -38.51
CA LYS A 394 -7.59 -9.29 -38.73
C LYS A 394 -6.75 -9.56 -37.48
N ALA A 395 -7.37 -9.57 -36.30
CA ALA A 395 -6.68 -9.73 -35.03
C ALA A 395 -6.67 -11.19 -34.56
N ARG A 396 -5.59 -11.60 -33.88
CA ARG A 396 -5.51 -12.88 -33.17
C ARG A 396 -4.98 -12.68 -31.76
N TRP A 397 -5.60 -13.34 -30.78
CA TRP A 397 -5.14 -13.29 -29.39
C TRP A 397 -5.24 -14.65 -28.73
N TYR A 398 -4.10 -15.17 -28.27
CA TYR A 398 -4.06 -16.39 -27.47
C TYR A 398 -3.96 -16.01 -25.99
N PRO A 399 -4.98 -16.27 -25.16
CA PRO A 399 -4.96 -15.82 -23.78
C PRO A 399 -3.93 -16.61 -22.96
N GLN A 400 -3.26 -15.95 -22.01
CA GLN A 400 -2.23 -16.58 -21.17
C GLN A 400 -2.58 -16.54 -19.68
N THR A 401 -3.06 -15.41 -19.17
CA THR A 401 -3.45 -15.25 -17.77
C THR A 401 -4.67 -16.11 -17.42
N LEU A 402 -5.50 -16.45 -18.41
CA LEU A 402 -6.70 -17.26 -18.24
C LEU A 402 -6.43 -18.73 -17.85
N TYR A 403 -5.18 -19.22 -17.94
CA TYR A 403 -4.80 -20.51 -17.31
C TYR A 403 -5.01 -20.52 -15.80
N TYR A 404 -5.06 -19.35 -15.16
CA TYR A 404 -5.33 -19.20 -13.73
C TYR A 404 -6.81 -18.91 -13.41
N ALA A 405 -7.68 -18.85 -14.42
CA ALA A 405 -9.10 -18.61 -14.23
C ALA A 405 -9.81 -19.89 -13.78
N GLY A 406 -10.05 -20.03 -12.47
CA GLY A 406 -10.74 -21.18 -11.89
C GLY A 406 -12.12 -21.48 -12.50
N TYR A 407 -12.62 -22.70 -12.25
CA TYR A 407 -13.82 -23.30 -12.87
C TYR A 407 -15.08 -22.41 -12.86
N ALA A 408 -15.54 -22.01 -11.68
CA ALA A 408 -16.81 -21.29 -11.52
C ALA A 408 -16.70 -19.76 -11.72
N ARG A 409 -15.57 -19.26 -12.21
CA ARG A 409 -15.30 -17.81 -12.25
C ARG A 409 -15.93 -17.18 -13.49
N VAL A 410 -17.04 -16.48 -13.27
CA VAL A 410 -17.56 -15.47 -14.20
C VAL A 410 -16.98 -14.12 -13.77
N PHE A 411 -16.41 -13.39 -14.72
CA PHE A 411 -15.77 -12.11 -14.41
C PHE A 411 -16.82 -11.00 -14.16
N PRO A 412 -16.61 -10.11 -13.16
CA PRO A 412 -17.61 -9.14 -12.71
C PRO A 412 -18.25 -8.29 -13.82
N PHE A 413 -17.48 -7.84 -14.80
CA PHE A 413 -17.95 -7.08 -15.95
C PHE A 413 -19.04 -7.84 -16.72
N PHE A 414 -18.74 -9.08 -17.11
CA PHE A 414 -19.64 -9.94 -17.88
C PHE A 414 -20.86 -10.39 -17.06
N LEU A 415 -20.67 -10.62 -15.76
CA LEU A 415 -21.78 -10.90 -14.85
C LEU A 415 -22.74 -9.70 -14.78
N ARG A 416 -22.21 -8.48 -14.63
CA ARG A 416 -23.01 -7.25 -14.61
C ARG A 416 -23.73 -7.01 -15.94
N ALA A 417 -23.10 -7.37 -17.07
CA ALA A 417 -23.69 -7.31 -18.41
C ALA A 417 -24.88 -8.25 -18.62
N THR A 418 -25.28 -9.04 -17.62
CA THR A 418 -26.63 -9.63 -17.56
C THR A 418 -27.72 -8.55 -17.60
N GLN A 419 -27.46 -7.40 -16.97
CA GLN A 419 -28.37 -6.24 -16.96
C GLN A 419 -28.19 -5.39 -18.22
N ARG A 420 -29.29 -5.01 -18.88
CA ARG A 420 -29.31 -4.18 -20.10
C ARG A 420 -28.39 -2.96 -19.99
N LYS A 421 -28.47 -2.20 -18.90
CA LYS A 421 -27.66 -0.99 -18.68
C LYS A 421 -26.15 -1.24 -18.75
N HIS A 422 -25.70 -2.42 -18.31
CA HIS A 422 -24.29 -2.80 -18.34
C HIS A 422 -23.92 -3.48 -19.66
N PHE A 423 -24.84 -4.21 -20.28
CA PHE A 423 -24.66 -4.74 -21.63
C PHE A 423 -24.41 -3.63 -22.66
N GLN A 424 -25.05 -2.47 -22.53
CA GLN A 424 -24.79 -1.31 -23.40
C GLN A 424 -23.32 -0.87 -23.43
N LYS A 425 -22.53 -1.20 -22.41
CA LYS A 425 -21.08 -0.94 -22.39
C LYS A 425 -20.35 -1.77 -23.46
N LEU A 426 -20.75 -3.02 -23.69
CA LEU A 426 -20.24 -3.85 -24.79
C LEU A 426 -20.65 -3.30 -26.16
N VAL A 427 -21.87 -2.76 -26.27
CA VAL A 427 -22.36 -2.09 -27.49
C VAL A 427 -21.47 -0.88 -27.84
N ILE A 428 -21.13 -0.05 -26.84
CA ILE A 428 -20.24 1.10 -27.03
C ILE A 428 -18.87 0.64 -27.56
N VAL A 429 -18.25 -0.35 -26.92
CA VAL A 429 -16.91 -0.79 -27.30
C VAL A 429 -16.90 -1.46 -28.66
N PHE A 430 -17.81 -2.39 -28.92
CA PHE A 430 -17.71 -3.29 -30.08
C PHE A 430 -18.68 -2.98 -31.22
N GLY A 431 -19.60 -2.01 -31.05
CA GLY A 431 -20.59 -1.68 -32.09
C GLY A 431 -21.54 -2.83 -32.44
N ILE A 432 -21.80 -3.74 -31.50
CA ILE A 432 -22.70 -4.88 -31.66
C ILE A 432 -24.18 -4.44 -31.59
N LYS A 433 -25.06 -5.16 -32.30
CA LYS A 433 -26.48 -4.80 -32.39
C LYS A 433 -27.33 -5.34 -31.23
N SER A 434 -26.99 -6.53 -30.73
CA SER A 434 -27.72 -7.23 -29.67
C SER A 434 -26.84 -8.31 -29.03
N ALA A 435 -27.29 -8.90 -27.92
CA ALA A 435 -26.60 -10.05 -27.32
C ALA A 435 -26.55 -11.27 -28.26
N GLU A 436 -27.54 -11.44 -29.12
CA GLU A 436 -27.55 -12.52 -30.13
C GLU A 436 -26.55 -12.26 -31.26
N ASP A 437 -26.44 -11.01 -31.73
CA ASP A 437 -25.40 -10.59 -32.70
C ASP A 437 -24.00 -10.84 -32.14
N LEU A 438 -23.77 -10.49 -30.87
CA LEU A 438 -22.51 -10.77 -30.17
C LEU A 438 -22.21 -12.27 -30.12
N ARG A 439 -23.18 -13.08 -29.67
CA ARG A 439 -23.03 -14.54 -29.57
C ARG A 439 -22.65 -15.18 -30.90
N ASN A 440 -23.28 -14.76 -32.00
CA ASN A 440 -22.99 -15.30 -33.33
C ASN A 440 -21.58 -14.90 -33.81
N LYS A 441 -21.22 -13.63 -33.69
CA LYS A 441 -19.87 -13.15 -34.06
C LYS A 441 -18.77 -13.81 -33.23
N VAL A 442 -19.01 -14.07 -31.95
CA VAL A 442 -18.04 -14.79 -31.11
C VAL A 442 -17.89 -16.25 -31.53
N LYS A 443 -18.98 -16.95 -31.89
CA LYS A 443 -18.89 -18.31 -32.43
C LYS A 443 -18.05 -18.34 -33.72
N GLU A 444 -18.31 -17.41 -34.64
CA GLU A 444 -17.55 -17.26 -35.89
C GLU A 444 -16.07 -16.93 -35.60
N GLY A 445 -15.81 -16.01 -34.68
CA GLY A 445 -14.47 -15.64 -34.25
C GLY A 445 -13.70 -16.80 -33.63
N PHE A 446 -14.33 -17.57 -32.73
CA PHE A 446 -13.72 -18.73 -32.10
C PHE A 446 -13.48 -19.87 -33.09
N ALA A 447 -14.35 -20.05 -34.08
CA ALA A 447 -14.11 -20.98 -35.18
C ALA A 447 -12.93 -20.52 -36.04
N ARG A 448 -12.85 -19.23 -36.40
CA ARG A 448 -11.75 -18.64 -37.18
C ARG A 448 -10.39 -18.78 -36.48
N MET A 449 -10.35 -18.58 -35.16
CA MET A 449 -9.13 -18.72 -34.36
C MET A 449 -8.81 -20.18 -33.99
N ASP A 450 -9.66 -21.12 -34.40
CA ASP A 450 -9.58 -22.54 -34.04
C ASP A 450 -9.40 -22.74 -32.53
N VAL A 451 -10.21 -22.07 -31.72
CA VAL A 451 -10.14 -22.14 -30.25
C VAL A 451 -10.33 -23.57 -29.74
N GLN A 452 -11.07 -24.39 -30.50
CA GLN A 452 -11.22 -25.80 -30.19
C GLN A 452 -9.90 -26.56 -30.26
N SER A 453 -8.91 -26.09 -31.04
CA SER A 453 -7.58 -26.72 -31.11
C SER A 453 -6.70 -26.47 -29.88
N TRP A 454 -7.01 -25.46 -29.04
CA TRP A 454 -6.16 -25.05 -27.92
C TRP A 454 -6.19 -26.06 -26.77
N THR A 455 -5.39 -27.12 -26.90
CA THR A 455 -5.36 -28.29 -25.99
C THR A 455 -5.02 -27.90 -24.56
N ASP A 456 -4.18 -26.88 -24.39
CA ASP A 456 -3.77 -26.39 -23.08
C ASP A 456 -4.94 -25.85 -22.26
N PHE A 457 -6.04 -25.44 -22.90
CA PHE A 457 -7.30 -25.08 -22.24
C PHE A 457 -8.31 -26.23 -22.17
N ARG A 458 -8.06 -27.35 -22.87
CA ARG A 458 -8.92 -28.56 -22.85
C ARG A 458 -8.58 -29.51 -21.71
N PHE A 459 -7.31 -29.62 -21.34
CA PHE A 459 -6.86 -30.51 -20.24
C PHE A 459 -7.25 -29.99 -18.85
N TYR A 460 -7.52 -28.71 -18.73
CA TYR A 460 -8.32 -28.14 -17.64
C TYR A 460 -9.74 -28.13 -18.16
N ALA A 461 -10.55 -29.13 -17.83
CA ALA A 461 -11.90 -29.38 -18.36
C ALA A 461 -12.94 -28.23 -18.17
N ASP A 462 -12.46 -27.02 -17.85
CA ASP A 462 -13.05 -26.02 -16.99
C ASP A 462 -12.87 -24.58 -17.51
N VAL A 463 -12.17 -24.37 -18.64
CA VAL A 463 -11.95 -23.04 -19.24
C VAL A 463 -12.81 -22.83 -20.49
N SER A 464 -14.12 -22.74 -20.28
CA SER A 464 -15.03 -22.25 -21.32
C SER A 464 -15.02 -20.73 -21.35
N PHE A 465 -14.31 -20.13 -22.32
CA PHE A 465 -14.32 -18.67 -22.51
C PHE A 465 -15.75 -18.13 -22.65
N TRP A 466 -16.64 -18.88 -23.30
CA TRP A 466 -18.08 -18.60 -23.42
C TRP A 466 -18.74 -18.41 -22.05
N SER A 467 -18.51 -19.35 -21.13
CA SER A 467 -19.04 -19.30 -19.77
C SER A 467 -18.43 -18.15 -18.95
N LYS A 468 -17.12 -17.92 -19.07
CA LYS A 468 -16.43 -16.82 -18.34
C LYS A 468 -16.90 -15.44 -18.80
N MET A 469 -17.31 -15.32 -20.07
CA MET A 469 -17.96 -14.12 -20.64
C MET A 469 -19.48 -14.07 -20.37
N ASN A 470 -20.04 -15.03 -19.62
CA ASN A 470 -21.47 -15.08 -19.26
C ASN A 470 -22.42 -15.02 -20.48
N MET A 471 -21.99 -15.53 -21.64
CA MET A 471 -22.62 -15.29 -22.94
C MET A 471 -24.13 -15.59 -23.00
N ASP A 472 -24.56 -16.67 -22.33
CA ASP A 472 -25.97 -17.11 -22.35
C ASP A 472 -26.89 -16.20 -21.54
N LYS A 473 -26.34 -15.44 -20.58
CA LYS A 473 -27.10 -14.56 -19.68
C LYS A 473 -26.91 -13.09 -20.02
N LEU A 474 -26.08 -12.74 -21.00
CA LEU A 474 -25.92 -11.35 -21.41
C LEU A 474 -27.28 -10.77 -21.83
N ASP A 475 -27.59 -9.59 -21.29
CA ASP A 475 -28.76 -8.80 -21.68
C ASP A 475 -30.13 -9.44 -21.39
N THR A 476 -30.19 -10.40 -20.45
CA THR A 476 -31.44 -11.09 -20.08
C THR A 476 -32.21 -10.43 -18.94
N LEU A 477 -31.60 -9.50 -18.21
CA LEU A 477 -32.25 -8.71 -17.16
C LEU A 477 -32.44 -7.27 -17.64
N SER A 478 -33.64 -6.73 -17.42
CA SER A 478 -34.04 -5.36 -17.79
C SER A 478 -33.27 -4.29 -17.03
#